data_AF-A0A382MRF4-F1
#
_entry.id   AF-A0A382MRF4-F1
#
_cell.length_a   1.000
_cell.length_b   1.000
_cell.length_c   1.000
_cell.angle_alpha   90.00
_cell.angle_beta   90.00
_cell.angle_gamma   90.00
#
_symmetry.space_group_name_H-M   'P 1'
#
loop_
_entity.id
_entity.type
_entity.pdbx_description
1 polymer ?
#
loop_
_entity_poly.entity_id
_entity_poly.type
_entity_poly.pdbx_seq_one_letter_code
_entity_poly.pdbx_strand_id
1 'polypeptide(L)'
;MSQLTLSSIDSSLVEEISSKRNEPDWLKEYRKNSLSIYHDLPVEVSPLYNKYTDARRMNPEQVSLSTSSDSSVPDFLTKRLDEIKNEISIVQIGSNIYSINVNDELKSKGLVISSLDDALQNHSELIQKTLEDSNSKEDKYTALNNAAFNSGIFVYIPQNLTVDKPIHLVSCLSLDGISTISRNMIIAEKNTQVSVVQELYAPKASKQQAYLELLDTRVGENSKLDFTTLQIMDQSTVNFSTRRTHLAQDAKINWYLGLFGSMLSRYRLDYDLNGTG
;
A
#
# COMPACT_ATOMS: atom_id res chain seq x y z
N MET A 1 2.20 -17.87 -15.64
CA MET A 1 2.22 -17.33 -14.28
C MET A 1 1.19 -18.09 -13.48
N SER A 2 1.58 -18.62 -12.33
CA SER A 2 0.72 -19.43 -11.47
C SER A 2 -0.18 -18.49 -10.66
N GLN A 3 -1.48 -18.53 -10.93
CA GLN A 3 -2.46 -17.97 -10.00
C GLN A 3 -2.53 -18.89 -8.78
N LEU A 4 -2.25 -18.35 -7.60
CA LEU A 4 -2.32 -19.08 -6.34
C LEU A 4 -3.46 -18.53 -5.48
N THR A 5 -4.14 -19.42 -4.76
CA THR A 5 -5.09 -19.00 -3.74
C THR A 5 -4.35 -18.61 -2.47
N LEU A 6 -4.91 -17.71 -1.67
CA LEU A 6 -4.30 -17.32 -0.39
C LEU A 6 -4.13 -18.51 0.58
N SER A 7 -5.03 -19.51 0.50
CA SER A 7 -4.91 -20.77 1.25
C SER A 7 -3.71 -21.63 0.87
N SER A 8 -3.16 -21.44 -0.33
CA SER A 8 -2.10 -22.28 -0.91
C SER A 8 -0.78 -21.53 -1.08
N ILE A 9 -0.57 -20.42 -0.38
CA ILE A 9 0.69 -19.70 -0.48
C ILE A 9 1.81 -20.51 0.19
N ASP A 10 2.95 -20.56 -0.48
CA ASP A 10 4.15 -21.23 -0.01
C ASP A 10 5.40 -20.47 -0.50
N SER A 11 6.58 -21.04 -0.24
CA SER A 11 7.85 -20.44 -0.65
C SER A 11 7.99 -20.25 -2.17
N SER A 12 7.27 -21.01 -3.00
CA SER A 12 7.36 -20.88 -4.46
C SER A 12 6.86 -19.52 -4.95
N LEU A 13 5.85 -18.94 -4.28
CA LEU A 13 5.38 -17.59 -4.58
C LEU A 13 6.47 -16.55 -4.33
N VAL A 14 7.19 -16.66 -3.21
CA VAL A 14 8.29 -15.73 -2.86
C VAL A 14 9.42 -15.83 -3.89
N GLU A 15 9.76 -17.07 -4.29
CA GLU A 15 10.76 -17.32 -5.33
C GLU A 15 10.31 -16.75 -6.70
N GLU A 16 9.03 -16.88 -7.07
CA GLU A 16 8.47 -16.32 -8.31
C GLU A 16 8.52 -14.78 -8.29
N ILE A 17 8.08 -14.14 -7.20
CA ILE A 17 8.10 -12.67 -7.05
C ILE A 17 9.53 -12.15 -7.16
N SER A 18 10.44 -12.70 -6.36
CA SER A 18 11.83 -12.26 -6.28
C SER A 18 12.56 -12.42 -7.61
N SER A 19 12.38 -13.56 -8.29
CA SER A 19 13.01 -13.83 -9.59
C SER A 19 12.47 -12.91 -10.69
N LYS A 20 11.15 -12.67 -10.72
CA LYS A 20 10.53 -11.83 -11.75
C LYS A 20 10.94 -10.36 -11.64
N ARG A 21 11.15 -9.88 -10.42
CA ARG A 21 11.49 -8.48 -10.12
C ARG A 21 12.99 -8.22 -10.00
N ASN A 22 13.81 -9.26 -10.12
CA ASN A 22 15.26 -9.18 -9.91
C ASN A 22 15.60 -8.53 -8.56
N GLU A 23 14.93 -8.99 -7.50
CA GLU A 23 15.08 -8.45 -6.15
C GLU A 23 16.45 -8.80 -5.54
N PRO A 24 17.01 -7.94 -4.66
CA PRO A 24 18.23 -8.26 -3.93
C PRO A 24 17.99 -9.41 -2.92
N ASP A 25 19.06 -10.16 -2.62
CA ASP A 25 18.99 -11.34 -1.74
C ASP A 25 18.42 -11.03 -0.34
N TRP A 26 18.73 -9.86 0.22
CA TRP A 26 18.21 -9.46 1.53
C TRP A 26 16.68 -9.38 1.55
N LEU A 27 16.07 -8.91 0.45
CA LEU A 27 14.62 -8.76 0.35
C LEU A 27 13.96 -10.14 0.22
N LYS A 28 14.60 -11.04 -0.52
CA LYS A 28 14.16 -12.44 -0.64
C LYS A 28 14.14 -13.13 0.72
N GLU A 29 15.19 -12.99 1.51
CA GLU A 29 15.26 -13.58 2.86
C GLU A 29 14.27 -12.91 3.83
N TYR A 30 14.08 -11.60 3.75
CA TYR A 30 13.04 -10.88 4.48
C TYR A 30 11.64 -11.43 4.21
N ARG A 31 11.32 -11.69 2.94
CA ARG A 31 10.03 -12.27 2.53
C ARG A 31 9.85 -13.70 3.05
N LYS A 32 10.88 -14.56 2.94
CA LYS A 32 10.84 -15.95 3.43
C LYS A 32 10.61 -16.01 4.93
N ASN A 33 11.34 -15.21 5.71
CA ASN A 33 11.15 -15.12 7.16
C ASN A 33 9.72 -14.68 7.51
N SER A 34 9.21 -13.66 6.82
CA SER A 34 7.85 -13.16 7.02
C SER A 34 6.77 -14.19 6.66
N LEU A 35 6.99 -14.99 5.62
CA LEU A 35 6.08 -16.07 5.24
C LEU A 35 6.03 -17.17 6.30
N SER A 36 7.17 -17.54 6.88
CA SER A 36 7.21 -18.50 8.00
C SER A 36 6.37 -17.99 9.16
N ILE A 37 6.55 -16.73 9.56
CA ILE A 37 5.80 -16.10 10.64
C ILE A 37 4.30 -16.06 10.32
N TYR A 38 3.92 -15.76 9.07
CA TYR A 38 2.52 -15.74 8.63
C TYR A 38 1.82 -17.09 8.86
N HIS A 39 2.48 -18.21 8.59
CA HIS A 39 1.92 -19.54 8.79
C HIS A 39 1.71 -19.87 10.28
N ASP A 40 2.62 -19.40 11.14
CA ASP A 40 2.56 -19.64 12.59
C ASP A 40 1.54 -18.74 13.32
N LEU A 41 1.23 -17.56 12.76
CA LEU A 41 0.31 -16.61 13.38
C LEU A 41 -1.16 -17.04 13.23
N PRO A 42 -2.00 -16.87 14.27
CA PRO A 42 -3.44 -17.01 14.15
C PRO A 42 -4.02 -15.90 13.25
N VAL A 43 -5.22 -16.11 12.71
CA VAL A 43 -5.93 -15.12 11.87
C VAL A 43 -6.08 -13.76 12.59
N GLU A 44 -6.26 -13.80 13.90
CA GLU A 44 -6.32 -12.62 14.74
C GLU A 44 -5.57 -12.86 16.05
N VAL A 45 -4.68 -11.93 16.39
CA VAL A 45 -3.87 -11.96 17.61
C VAL A 45 -4.60 -11.27 18.76
N SER A 46 -5.37 -10.22 18.48
CA SER A 46 -6.11 -9.45 19.49
C SER A 46 -7.50 -10.03 19.76
N PRO A 47 -7.80 -10.45 21.00
CA PRO A 47 -9.14 -10.92 21.37
C PRO A 47 -10.25 -9.88 21.16
N LEU A 48 -9.89 -8.59 21.21
CA LEU A 48 -10.86 -7.48 21.03
C LEU A 48 -11.38 -7.41 19.60
N TYR A 49 -10.53 -7.65 18.59
CA TYR A 49 -10.96 -7.58 17.20
C TYR A 49 -11.90 -8.73 16.84
N ASN A 50 -11.63 -9.95 17.33
CA ASN A 50 -12.49 -11.12 17.13
C ASN A 50 -13.94 -10.92 17.60
N LYS A 51 -14.17 -10.03 18.58
CA LYS A 51 -15.51 -9.79 19.13
C LYS A 51 -16.41 -8.97 18.20
N TYR A 52 -15.84 -8.05 17.43
CA TYR A 52 -16.60 -7.05 16.67
C TYR A 52 -16.41 -7.18 15.16
N THR A 53 -15.29 -7.74 14.72
CA THR A 53 -14.94 -7.88 13.31
C THR A 53 -14.37 -9.26 13.06
N ASP A 54 -15.10 -10.10 12.32
CA ASP A 54 -14.62 -11.41 11.96
C ASP A 54 -13.71 -11.35 10.73
N ALA A 55 -12.40 -11.40 10.97
CA ALA A 55 -11.38 -11.42 9.93
C ALA A 55 -11.50 -12.65 9.00
N ARG A 56 -12.17 -13.73 9.44
CA ARG A 56 -12.44 -14.94 8.64
C ARG A 56 -13.49 -14.71 7.55
N ARG A 57 -14.13 -13.54 7.49
CA ARG A 57 -14.98 -13.16 6.36
C ARG A 57 -14.19 -13.13 5.05
N MET A 58 -12.88 -12.86 5.12
CA MET A 58 -11.98 -13.09 4.00
C MET A 58 -11.74 -14.60 3.83
N ASN A 59 -12.31 -15.19 2.79
CA ASN A 59 -12.13 -16.60 2.46
C ASN A 59 -10.82 -16.80 1.67
N PRO A 60 -9.79 -17.45 2.25
CA PRO A 60 -8.50 -17.63 1.57
C PRO A 60 -8.57 -18.45 0.28
N GLU A 61 -9.61 -19.27 0.07
CA GLU A 61 -9.81 -20.04 -1.16
C GLU A 61 -10.35 -19.20 -2.31
N GLN A 62 -10.96 -18.05 -2.01
CA GLN A 62 -11.50 -17.12 -3.02
C GLN A 62 -10.51 -16.03 -3.40
N VAL A 63 -9.67 -15.61 -2.45
CA VAL A 63 -8.63 -14.60 -2.66
C VAL A 63 -7.51 -15.19 -3.51
N SER A 64 -7.36 -14.66 -4.72
CA SER A 64 -6.32 -15.08 -5.67
C SER A 64 -5.16 -14.09 -5.71
N LEU A 65 -3.93 -14.59 -5.68
CA LEU A 65 -2.70 -13.83 -5.82
C LEU A 65 -1.95 -14.27 -7.07
N SER A 66 -1.26 -13.33 -7.69
CA SER A 66 -0.42 -13.56 -8.87
C SER A 66 0.67 -12.50 -8.92
N THR A 67 1.77 -12.82 -9.60
CA THR A 67 2.87 -11.86 -9.85
C THR A 67 2.54 -10.86 -10.95
N SER A 68 1.46 -11.07 -11.69
CA SER A 68 0.87 -10.10 -12.64
C SER A 68 -0.64 -10.09 -12.51
N SER A 69 -1.22 -8.94 -12.75
CA SER A 69 -2.64 -8.79 -13.03
C SER A 69 -2.87 -8.16 -14.39
N ASP A 70 -4.11 -8.22 -14.86
CA ASP A 70 -4.63 -7.33 -15.89
C ASP A 70 -4.36 -5.86 -15.52
N SER A 71 -4.12 -5.05 -16.56
CA SER A 71 -3.87 -3.62 -16.51
C SER A 71 -4.97 -2.80 -17.17
N SER A 72 -6.04 -3.45 -17.65
CA SER A 72 -7.16 -2.76 -18.27
C SER A 72 -7.90 -1.86 -17.28
N VAL A 73 -8.20 -0.63 -17.69
CA VAL A 73 -8.90 0.35 -16.85
C VAL A 73 -10.39 0.02 -16.84
N PRO A 74 -11.02 -0.17 -15.67
CA PRO A 74 -12.46 -0.36 -15.61
C PRO A 74 -13.24 0.89 -16.09
N ASP A 75 -14.31 0.69 -16.84
CA ASP A 75 -15.11 1.77 -17.44
C ASP A 75 -15.58 2.84 -16.44
N PHE A 76 -15.91 2.43 -15.21
CA PHE A 76 -16.37 3.35 -14.17
C PHE A 76 -15.28 4.33 -13.71
N LEU A 77 -14.00 3.99 -13.92
CA LEU A 77 -12.86 4.78 -13.50
C LEU A 77 -12.44 5.81 -14.56
N THR A 78 -12.76 5.57 -15.84
CA THR A 78 -12.34 6.41 -16.97
C THR A 78 -12.62 7.90 -16.75
N LYS A 79 -13.85 8.25 -16.36
CA LYS A 79 -14.22 9.64 -16.09
C LYS A 79 -13.36 10.26 -14.98
N ARG A 80 -13.07 9.49 -13.92
CA ARG A 80 -12.25 9.97 -12.81
C ARG A 80 -10.81 10.18 -13.23
N LEU A 81 -10.25 9.30 -14.05
CA LEU A 81 -8.89 9.46 -14.59
C LEU A 81 -8.79 10.71 -15.48
N ASP A 82 -9.83 11.01 -16.27
CA ASP A 82 -9.88 12.23 -17.07
C ASP A 82 -9.89 13.52 -16.24
N GLU A 83 -10.52 13.49 -15.06
CA GLU A 83 -10.56 14.63 -14.12
C GLU A 83 -9.18 14.92 -13.50
N ILE A 84 -8.39 13.88 -13.21
CA ILE A 84 -7.09 14.01 -12.52
C ILE A 84 -5.88 13.99 -13.46
N LYS A 85 -6.07 13.82 -14.77
CA LYS A 85 -4.98 13.64 -15.75
C LYS A 85 -3.91 14.75 -15.73
N ASN A 86 -4.30 15.96 -15.31
CA ASN A 86 -3.41 17.12 -15.22
C ASN A 86 -2.98 17.44 -13.78
N GLU A 87 -3.43 16.67 -12.80
CA GLU A 87 -3.08 16.82 -11.38
C GLU A 87 -1.91 15.90 -11.02
N ILE A 88 -1.23 16.22 -9.91
CA ILE A 88 -0.11 15.42 -9.42
C ILE A 88 -0.67 14.06 -9.00
N SER A 89 -0.33 12.99 -9.70
CA SER A 89 -1.00 11.71 -9.52
C SER A 89 -0.14 10.51 -9.85
N ILE A 90 -0.47 9.39 -9.23
CA ILE A 90 -0.05 8.05 -9.64
C ILE A 90 -1.29 7.15 -9.63
N VAL A 91 -1.47 6.40 -10.72
CA VAL A 91 -2.60 5.49 -10.92
C VAL A 91 -2.08 4.08 -11.02
N GLN A 92 -2.54 3.21 -10.12
CA GLN A 92 -2.22 1.79 -10.09
C GLN A 92 -3.48 0.95 -10.39
N ILE A 93 -3.37 0.01 -11.34
CA ILE A 93 -4.40 -0.96 -11.68
C ILE A 93 -3.86 -2.37 -11.43
N GLY A 94 -4.45 -3.05 -10.45
CA GLY A 94 -3.95 -4.32 -9.93
C GLY A 94 -2.52 -4.18 -9.41
N SER A 95 -1.57 -4.89 -10.03
CA SER A 95 -0.13 -4.82 -9.73
C SER A 95 0.65 -3.83 -10.60
N ASN A 96 0.00 -3.13 -11.54
CA ASN A 96 0.68 -2.34 -12.57
C ASN A 96 0.49 -0.84 -12.33
N ILE A 97 1.53 -0.04 -12.58
CA ILE A 97 1.38 1.42 -12.66
C ILE A 97 0.88 1.77 -14.06
N TYR A 98 -0.32 2.36 -14.12
CA TYR A 98 -0.96 2.81 -15.36
C TYR A 98 -0.43 4.17 -15.82
N SER A 99 -0.29 5.11 -14.88
CA SER A 99 0.25 6.44 -15.17
C SER A 99 0.86 7.10 -13.94
N ILE A 100 1.83 7.99 -14.19
CA ILE A 100 2.40 8.89 -13.20
C ILE A 100 2.42 10.28 -13.83
N ASN A 101 1.81 11.26 -13.17
CA ASN A 101 1.85 12.65 -13.57
C ASN A 101 2.47 13.50 -12.45
N VAL A 102 3.65 14.03 -12.71
CA VAL A 102 4.32 15.01 -11.84
C VAL A 102 4.92 16.07 -12.75
N ASN A 103 4.67 17.34 -12.46
CA ASN A 103 5.21 18.43 -13.26
C ASN A 103 6.74 18.53 -13.10
N ASP A 104 7.42 19.07 -14.12
CA ASP A 104 8.88 19.13 -14.15
C ASP A 104 9.45 20.06 -13.07
N GLU A 105 8.69 21.07 -12.66
CA GLU A 105 9.07 21.96 -11.57
C GLU A 105 9.25 21.19 -10.25
N LEU A 106 8.26 20.38 -9.85
CA LEU A 106 8.31 19.60 -8.62
C LEU A 106 9.36 18.48 -8.69
N LYS A 107 9.52 17.84 -9.86
CA LYS A 107 10.62 16.89 -10.08
C LYS A 107 11.98 17.57 -9.89
N SER A 108 12.17 18.77 -10.46
CA SER A 108 13.42 19.53 -10.31
C SER A 108 13.70 19.95 -8.86
N LYS A 109 12.63 20.12 -8.05
CA LYS A 109 12.71 20.36 -6.60
C LYS A 109 12.95 19.09 -5.78
N GLY A 110 12.98 17.92 -6.42
CA GLY A 110 13.29 16.62 -5.81
C GLY A 110 12.09 15.79 -5.35
N LEU A 111 10.85 16.17 -5.69
CA LEU A 111 9.67 15.33 -5.44
C LEU A 111 9.76 14.05 -6.28
N VAL A 112 9.67 12.89 -5.63
CA VAL A 112 9.64 11.59 -6.29
C VAL A 112 8.28 10.94 -6.06
N ILE A 113 7.65 10.49 -7.14
CA ILE A 113 6.50 9.61 -7.13
C ILE A 113 6.81 8.47 -8.10
N SER A 114 6.82 7.24 -7.61
CA SER A 114 7.18 6.06 -8.40
C SER A 114 6.46 4.80 -7.92
N SER A 115 6.64 3.72 -8.67
CA SER A 115 6.38 2.38 -8.13
C SER A 115 7.38 2.06 -7.01
N LEU A 116 7.03 1.12 -6.13
CA LEU A 116 7.96 0.59 -5.14
C LEU A 116 9.12 -0.16 -5.79
N ASP A 117 8.89 -0.83 -6.93
CA ASP A 117 9.94 -1.56 -7.66
C ASP A 117 11.01 -0.59 -8.20
N ASP A 118 10.60 0.56 -8.74
CA ASP A 118 11.54 1.61 -9.16
C ASP A 118 12.26 2.23 -7.95
N ALA A 119 11.55 2.40 -6.83
CA ALA A 119 12.14 2.94 -5.61
C ALA A 119 13.15 1.97 -4.97
N LEU A 120 12.95 0.65 -5.07
CA LEU A 120 13.90 -0.35 -4.62
C LEU A 120 15.24 -0.25 -5.38
N GLN A 121 15.21 0.12 -6.66
CA GLN A 121 16.41 0.30 -7.48
C GLN A 121 17.09 1.65 -7.22
N ASN A 122 16.30 2.73 -7.11
CA ASN A 122 16.82 4.10 -7.07
C ASN A 122 17.01 4.65 -5.64
N HIS A 123 16.35 4.07 -4.64
CA HIS A 123 16.32 4.50 -3.23
C HIS A 123 16.48 3.30 -2.27
N SER A 124 17.28 2.30 -2.66
CA SER A 124 17.36 0.99 -1.98
C SER A 124 17.57 1.07 -0.46
N GLU A 125 18.50 1.90 0.01
CA GLU A 125 18.79 2.05 1.44
C GLU A 125 17.58 2.57 2.24
N LEU A 126 16.85 3.54 1.67
CA LEU A 126 15.67 4.11 2.31
C LEU A 126 14.52 3.10 2.34
N ILE A 127 14.32 2.35 1.25
CA ILE A 127 13.30 1.30 1.20
C ILE A 127 13.64 0.18 2.17
N GLN A 128 14.88 -0.30 2.20
CA GLN A 128 15.33 -1.35 3.10
C GLN A 128 15.10 -0.96 4.56
N LYS A 129 15.57 0.23 4.97
CA LYS A 129 15.31 0.75 6.33
C LYS A 129 13.81 0.80 6.65
N THR A 130 13.00 1.15 5.66
CA THR A 130 11.54 1.20 5.85
C THR A 130 10.90 -0.17 6.02
N LEU A 131 11.38 -1.18 5.28
CA LEU A 131 10.91 -2.55 5.45
C LEU A 131 11.36 -3.15 6.78
N GLU A 132 12.57 -2.85 7.23
CA GLU A 132 13.14 -3.35 8.49
C GLU A 132 12.40 -2.83 9.73
N ASP A 133 11.81 -1.63 9.67
CA ASP A 133 10.94 -1.09 10.73
C ASP A 133 9.62 -1.88 10.87
N SER A 134 9.24 -2.70 9.88
CA SER A 134 8.03 -3.51 9.94
C SER A 134 8.23 -4.82 10.68
N ASN A 135 7.46 -5.04 11.74
CA ASN A 135 7.51 -6.29 12.50
C ASN A 135 6.43 -7.28 12.05
N SER A 136 6.83 -8.36 11.37
CA SER A 136 5.93 -9.44 10.94
C SER A 136 5.20 -10.15 12.08
N LYS A 137 5.65 -10.04 13.33
CA LYS A 137 4.99 -10.69 14.48
C LYS A 137 3.77 -9.93 15.02
N GLU A 138 3.54 -8.70 14.57
CA GLU A 138 2.42 -7.87 15.07
C GLU A 138 1.05 -8.46 14.74
N ASP A 139 0.85 -8.88 13.49
CA ASP A 139 -0.36 -9.52 13.04
C ASP A 139 -0.16 -10.28 11.73
N LYS A 140 -1.11 -11.17 11.42
CA LYS A 140 -1.06 -12.05 10.26
C LYS A 140 -1.05 -11.29 8.93
N TYR A 141 -1.75 -10.18 8.80
CA TYR A 141 -1.85 -9.43 7.54
C TYR A 141 -0.61 -8.57 7.27
N THR A 142 0.04 -8.07 8.33
CA THR A 142 1.38 -7.48 8.24
C THR A 142 2.40 -8.52 7.79
N ALA A 143 2.41 -9.73 8.38
CA ALA A 143 3.31 -10.82 7.97
C ALA A 143 3.10 -11.20 6.49
N LEU A 144 1.82 -11.32 6.07
CA LEU A 144 1.46 -11.57 4.69
C LEU A 144 1.93 -10.46 3.75
N ASN A 145 1.73 -9.19 4.13
CA ASN A 145 2.19 -8.06 3.34
C ASN A 145 3.71 -8.09 3.18
N ASN A 146 4.45 -8.22 4.29
CA ASN A 146 5.91 -8.33 4.30
C ASN A 146 6.42 -9.49 3.44
N ALA A 147 5.71 -10.62 3.40
CA ALA A 147 6.07 -11.78 2.60
C ALA A 147 5.78 -11.60 1.10
N ALA A 148 4.60 -11.08 0.75
CA ALA A 148 4.00 -11.29 -0.56
C ALA A 148 3.53 -10.01 -1.26
N PHE A 149 3.95 -8.82 -0.81
CA PHE A 149 3.62 -7.58 -1.52
C PHE A 149 4.01 -7.67 -3.00
N ASN A 150 3.05 -7.37 -3.87
CA ASN A 150 3.12 -7.45 -5.32
C ASN A 150 2.77 -6.12 -6.00
N SER A 151 2.57 -5.06 -5.23
CA SER A 151 2.44 -3.70 -5.73
C SER A 151 2.92 -2.72 -4.67
N GLY A 152 3.04 -1.46 -5.03
CA GLY A 152 3.40 -0.42 -4.08
C GLY A 152 3.64 0.92 -4.72
N ILE A 153 3.26 1.96 -4.00
CA ILE A 153 3.50 3.36 -4.37
C ILE A 153 4.53 3.94 -3.41
N PHE A 154 5.54 4.59 -3.97
CA PHE A 154 6.55 5.33 -3.21
C PHE A 154 6.42 6.83 -3.49
N VAL A 155 6.33 7.62 -2.43
CA VAL A 155 6.34 9.09 -2.49
C VAL A 155 7.43 9.60 -1.56
N TYR A 156 8.38 10.36 -2.10
CA TYR A 156 9.40 11.05 -1.33
C TYR A 156 9.30 12.55 -1.55
N ILE A 157 9.15 13.29 -0.47
CA ILE A 157 9.03 14.75 -0.44
C ILE A 157 10.29 15.31 0.23
N PRO A 158 11.16 16.01 -0.52
CA PRO A 158 12.42 16.52 -0.01
C PRO A 158 12.21 17.68 0.96
N GLN A 159 13.25 17.95 1.76
CA GLN A 159 13.24 18.99 2.77
C GLN A 159 12.83 20.37 2.19
N ASN A 160 12.10 21.16 2.98
CA ASN A 160 11.66 22.52 2.64
C ASN A 160 10.71 22.60 1.43
N LEU A 161 10.09 21.49 1.01
CA LEU A 161 9.12 21.49 -0.08
C LEU A 161 7.69 21.65 0.45
N THR A 162 7.02 22.69 -0.03
CA THR A 162 5.56 22.82 0.07
C THR A 162 4.94 22.45 -1.28
N VAL A 163 3.93 21.59 -1.27
CA VAL A 163 3.17 21.20 -2.47
C VAL A 163 1.75 21.73 -2.30
N ASP A 164 1.41 22.79 -3.04
CA ASP A 164 0.13 23.50 -2.89
C ASP A 164 -1.08 22.68 -3.35
N LYS A 165 -0.86 21.78 -4.32
CA LYS A 165 -1.88 20.87 -4.86
C LYS A 165 -1.78 19.49 -4.21
N PRO A 166 -2.91 18.79 -4.01
CA PRO A 166 -2.86 17.43 -3.48
C PRO A 166 -2.17 16.47 -4.44
N ILE A 167 -1.46 15.49 -3.87
CA ILE A 167 -0.94 14.34 -4.58
C ILE A 167 -2.02 13.24 -4.58
N HIS A 168 -2.50 12.84 -5.75
CA HIS A 168 -3.52 11.80 -5.91
C HIS A 168 -2.89 10.41 -6.04
N LEU A 169 -3.21 9.50 -5.11
CA LEU A 169 -2.82 8.09 -5.15
C LEU A 169 -4.05 7.26 -5.49
N VAL A 170 -4.24 6.91 -6.76
CA VAL A 170 -5.39 6.11 -7.19
C VAL A 170 -4.97 4.66 -7.32
N SER A 171 -5.66 3.77 -6.61
CA SER A 171 -5.46 2.32 -6.72
C SER A 171 -6.78 1.63 -7.03
N CYS A 172 -6.81 0.78 -8.06
CA CYS A 172 -7.96 -0.03 -8.41
C CYS A 172 -7.55 -1.51 -8.48
N LEU A 173 -8.37 -2.41 -7.94
CA LEU A 173 -8.20 -3.85 -8.18
C LEU A 173 -8.44 -4.18 -9.67
N SER A 174 -7.75 -5.20 -10.17
CA SER A 174 -7.83 -5.60 -11.58
C SER A 174 -9.15 -6.32 -11.91
N LEU A 175 -9.53 -6.31 -13.19
CA LEU A 175 -10.77 -6.94 -13.68
C LEU A 175 -10.72 -8.47 -13.71
N ASP A 176 -9.53 -9.06 -13.67
CA ASP A 176 -9.29 -10.51 -13.75
C ASP A 176 -9.49 -11.27 -12.43
N GLY A 177 -9.91 -10.59 -11.35
CA GLY A 177 -10.14 -11.25 -10.06
C GLY A 177 -8.89 -11.43 -9.20
N ILE A 178 -7.73 -10.92 -9.64
CA ILE A 178 -6.49 -10.96 -8.83
C ILE A 178 -6.57 -9.91 -7.71
N SER A 179 -6.10 -10.29 -6.54
CA SER A 179 -6.01 -9.45 -5.34
C SER A 179 -4.65 -8.75 -5.28
N THR A 180 -4.62 -7.59 -4.63
CA THR A 180 -3.42 -6.74 -4.56
C THR A 180 -2.92 -6.68 -3.13
N ILE A 181 -1.64 -7.00 -2.93
CA ILE A 181 -0.92 -6.77 -1.69
C ILE A 181 -0.01 -5.57 -1.91
N SER A 182 -0.44 -4.41 -1.41
CA SER A 182 0.20 -3.12 -1.67
C SER A 182 1.10 -2.72 -0.50
N ARG A 183 2.37 -2.47 -0.79
CA ARG A 183 3.31 -1.86 0.15
C ARG A 183 3.57 -0.42 -0.25
N ASN A 184 2.94 0.52 0.45
CA ASN A 184 3.00 1.93 0.14
C ASN A 184 3.93 2.65 1.13
N MET A 185 4.67 3.64 0.66
CA MET A 185 5.64 4.38 1.47
C MET A 185 5.58 5.87 1.16
N ILE A 186 5.46 6.69 2.21
CA ILE A 186 5.45 8.15 2.09
C ILE A 186 6.46 8.72 3.06
N ILE A 187 7.49 9.36 2.51
CA ILE A 187 8.60 9.93 3.27
C ILE A 187 8.59 11.43 3.04
N ALA A 188 8.16 12.19 4.05
CA ALA A 188 8.17 13.63 4.04
C ALA A 188 9.31 14.14 4.91
N GLU A 189 10.34 14.75 4.32
CA GLU A 189 11.48 15.31 5.03
C GLU A 189 11.10 16.55 5.84
N LYS A 190 12.07 17.16 6.55
CA LYS A 190 11.80 18.31 7.43
C LYS A 190 11.25 19.54 6.70
N ASN A 191 10.47 20.35 7.42
CA ASN A 191 9.86 21.58 6.93
C ASN A 191 9.03 21.37 5.65
N THR A 192 8.32 20.25 5.53
CA THR A 192 7.44 19.96 4.38
C THR A 192 5.99 20.24 4.70
N GLN A 193 5.22 20.64 3.69
CA GLN A 193 3.77 20.81 3.81
C GLN A 193 3.10 20.23 2.57
N VAL A 194 2.38 19.12 2.73
CA VAL A 194 1.81 18.35 1.63
C VAL A 194 0.43 17.81 2.00
N SER A 195 -0.45 17.74 1.00
CA SER A 195 -1.72 17.01 1.09
C SER A 195 -1.71 15.81 0.14
N VAL A 196 -2.21 14.67 0.59
CA VAL A 196 -2.32 13.44 -0.19
C VAL A 196 -3.78 12.99 -0.20
N VAL A 197 -4.28 12.64 -1.38
CA VAL A 197 -5.63 12.09 -1.57
C VAL A 197 -5.47 10.69 -2.15
N GLN A 198 -5.76 9.68 -1.34
CA GLN A 198 -5.80 8.30 -1.77
C GLN A 198 -7.22 7.89 -2.15
N GLU A 199 -7.37 7.28 -3.32
CA GLU A 199 -8.64 6.78 -3.82
C GLU A 199 -8.50 5.28 -4.09
N LEU A 200 -9.35 4.46 -3.45
CA LEU A 200 -9.30 3.01 -3.56
C LEU A 200 -10.58 2.48 -4.20
N TYR A 201 -10.42 1.73 -5.29
CA TYR A 201 -11.50 1.20 -6.10
C TYR A 201 -11.42 -0.32 -6.25
N ALA A 202 -12.57 -0.95 -6.44
CA ALA A 202 -12.64 -2.35 -6.84
C ALA A 202 -13.78 -2.57 -7.84
N PRO A 203 -13.56 -3.30 -8.93
CA PRO A 203 -14.61 -3.67 -9.85
C PRO A 203 -15.54 -4.72 -9.23
N LYS A 204 -16.67 -4.97 -9.89
CA LYS A 204 -17.53 -6.10 -9.54
C LYS A 204 -16.80 -7.40 -9.88
N ALA A 205 -16.77 -8.33 -8.93
CA ALA A 205 -16.16 -9.64 -9.11
C ALA A 205 -17.12 -10.76 -8.68
N SER A 206 -16.96 -11.94 -9.28
CA SER A 206 -17.72 -13.15 -8.92
C SER A 206 -17.15 -13.89 -7.70
N LYS A 207 -15.87 -13.65 -7.37
CA LYS A 207 -15.16 -14.15 -6.19
C LYS A 207 -14.69 -12.96 -5.36
N GLN A 208 -14.40 -13.20 -4.08
CA GLN A 208 -13.75 -12.18 -3.25
C GLN A 208 -12.40 -11.77 -3.84
N GLN A 209 -12.22 -10.47 -4.02
CA GLN A 209 -10.91 -9.85 -4.20
C GLN A 209 -10.51 -9.13 -2.91
N ALA A 210 -9.21 -9.11 -2.63
CA ALA A 210 -8.66 -8.40 -1.48
C ALA A 210 -7.74 -7.25 -1.92
N TYR A 211 -7.84 -6.13 -1.21
CA TYR A 211 -6.81 -5.09 -1.16
C TYR A 211 -6.16 -5.14 0.22
N LEU A 212 -4.88 -5.52 0.27
CA LEU A 212 -4.12 -5.72 1.50
C LEU A 212 -2.98 -4.69 1.55
N GLU A 213 -3.24 -3.57 2.22
CA GLU A 213 -2.32 -2.44 2.31
C GLU A 213 -1.50 -2.47 3.59
N LEU A 214 -0.20 -2.20 3.44
CA LEU A 214 0.64 -1.67 4.51
C LEU A 214 1.24 -0.36 4.02
N LEU A 215 0.90 0.74 4.71
CA LEU A 215 1.36 2.09 4.40
C LEU A 215 2.29 2.59 5.50
N ASP A 216 3.58 2.70 5.18
CA ASP A 216 4.58 3.28 6.07
C ASP A 216 4.74 4.78 5.76
N THR A 217 4.55 5.62 6.77
CA THR A 217 4.63 7.07 6.64
C THR A 217 5.66 7.62 7.60
N ARG A 218 6.58 8.46 7.11
CA ARG A 218 7.50 9.24 7.94
C ARG A 218 7.27 10.73 7.71
N VAL A 219 7.04 11.46 8.79
CA VAL A 219 6.84 12.91 8.77
C VAL A 219 7.97 13.56 9.56
N GLY A 220 8.85 14.24 8.83
CA GLY A 220 10.04 14.90 9.35
C GLY A 220 9.73 16.10 10.24
N GLU A 221 10.78 16.67 10.82
CA GLU A 221 10.64 17.75 11.80
C GLU A 221 9.93 18.98 11.23
N ASN A 222 9.06 19.61 12.01
CA ASN A 222 8.29 20.79 11.61
C ASN A 222 7.48 20.60 10.30
N SER A 223 7.13 19.36 9.95
CA SER A 223 6.41 19.04 8.72
C SER A 223 4.94 18.76 8.98
N LYS A 224 4.11 19.02 7.97
CA LYS A 224 2.67 18.76 8.00
C LYS A 224 2.23 17.90 6.82
N LEU A 225 1.56 16.79 7.12
CA LEU A 225 0.94 15.90 6.14
C LEU A 225 -0.57 15.77 6.41
N ASP A 226 -1.39 16.23 5.46
CA ASP A 226 -2.83 15.96 5.46
C ASP A 226 -3.10 14.79 4.52
N PHE A 227 -3.62 13.66 5.02
CA PHE A 227 -3.87 12.46 4.22
C PHE A 227 -5.37 12.11 4.23
N THR A 228 -6.00 12.16 3.07
CA THR A 228 -7.40 11.80 2.87
C THR A 228 -7.50 10.47 2.14
N THR A 229 -8.31 9.54 2.63
CA THR A 229 -8.63 8.28 1.96
C THR A 229 -10.10 8.24 1.60
N LEU A 230 -10.39 8.01 0.32
CA LEU A 230 -11.71 7.73 -0.21
C LEU A 230 -11.71 6.29 -0.74
N GLN A 231 -12.33 5.38 0.01
CA GLN A 231 -12.55 4.02 -0.43
C GLN A 231 -13.93 3.90 -1.05
N ILE A 232 -14.01 3.38 -2.27
CA ILE A 232 -15.25 3.10 -3.01
C ILE A 232 -15.09 1.73 -3.68
N MET A 233 -15.38 0.66 -2.94
CA MET A 233 -15.17 -0.71 -3.40
C MET A 233 -16.48 -1.48 -3.58
N ASP A 234 -16.50 -2.44 -4.51
CA ASP A 234 -17.61 -3.39 -4.65
C ASP A 234 -17.86 -4.18 -3.35
N GLN A 235 -19.11 -4.59 -3.12
CA GLN A 235 -19.53 -5.29 -1.89
C GLN A 235 -18.91 -6.69 -1.73
N SER A 236 -18.32 -7.27 -2.78
CA SER A 236 -17.59 -8.54 -2.71
C SER A 236 -16.14 -8.39 -2.21
N THR A 237 -15.63 -7.16 -2.12
CA THR A 237 -14.22 -6.87 -1.82
C THR A 237 -13.92 -6.93 -0.33
N VAL A 238 -12.71 -7.35 0.02
CA VAL A 238 -12.16 -7.25 1.37
C VAL A 238 -11.00 -6.25 1.39
N ASN A 239 -10.96 -5.36 2.37
CA ASN A 239 -9.86 -4.44 2.57
C ASN A 239 -9.28 -4.56 3.99
N PHE A 240 -7.99 -4.86 4.06
CA PHE A 240 -7.20 -4.70 5.28
C PHE A 240 -6.11 -3.66 5.00
N SER A 241 -6.12 -2.57 5.74
CA SER A 241 -5.12 -1.51 5.65
C SER A 241 -4.50 -1.30 7.03
N THR A 242 -3.19 -1.52 7.12
CA THR A 242 -2.38 -1.15 8.27
C THR A 242 -1.56 0.08 7.89
N ARG A 243 -1.58 1.11 8.73
CA ARG A 243 -0.84 2.37 8.51
C ARG A 243 0.04 2.61 9.70
N ARG A 244 1.34 2.74 9.46
CA ARG A 244 2.32 3.10 10.48
C ARG A 244 2.84 4.49 10.19
N THR A 245 2.80 5.36 11.19
CA THR A 245 3.29 6.72 11.06
C THR A 245 4.36 7.00 12.09
N HIS A 246 5.57 7.34 11.64
CA HIS A 246 6.60 7.90 12.49
C HIS A 246 6.60 9.42 12.39
N LEU A 247 6.41 10.10 13.51
CA LEU A 247 6.41 11.55 13.60
C LEU A 247 7.66 12.05 14.33
N ALA A 248 8.39 12.96 13.69
CA ALA A 248 9.52 13.65 14.30
C ALA A 248 9.05 14.87 15.12
N GLN A 249 10.00 15.67 15.61
CA GLN A 249 9.72 16.83 16.44
C GLN A 249 8.82 17.85 15.72
N ASP A 250 7.78 18.35 16.40
CA ASP A 250 6.84 19.34 15.89
C ASP A 250 6.11 18.93 14.58
N ALA A 251 6.14 17.63 14.24
CA ALA A 251 5.50 17.08 13.05
C ALA A 251 4.00 16.89 13.27
N LYS A 252 3.20 17.10 12.22
CA LYS A 252 1.74 16.98 12.27
C LYS A 252 1.23 16.09 11.15
N ILE A 253 0.39 15.12 11.49
CA ILE A 253 -0.36 14.32 10.51
C ILE A 253 -1.85 14.37 10.81
N ASN A 254 -2.67 14.52 9.78
CA ASN A 254 -4.12 14.37 9.90
C ASN A 254 -4.60 13.29 8.92
N TRP A 255 -5.29 12.28 9.44
CA TRP A 255 -5.91 11.23 8.64
C TRP A 255 -7.41 11.47 8.52
N TYR A 256 -7.91 11.57 7.30
CA TYR A 256 -9.34 11.68 6.99
C TYR A 256 -9.78 10.43 6.23
N LEU A 257 -10.74 9.69 6.76
CA LEU A 257 -11.15 8.39 6.20
C LEU A 257 -12.63 8.41 5.80
N GLY A 258 -12.91 8.32 4.50
CA GLY A 258 -14.22 8.03 3.93
C GLY A 258 -14.25 6.62 3.39
N LEU A 259 -14.79 5.67 4.15
CA LEU A 259 -14.70 4.23 3.86
C LEU A 259 -16.05 3.66 3.40
N PHE A 260 -16.25 3.55 2.09
CA PHE A 260 -17.51 3.12 1.49
C PHE A 260 -17.38 1.79 0.73
N GLY A 261 -18.47 1.00 0.77
CA GLY A 261 -18.53 -0.30 0.12
C GLY A 261 -17.72 -1.37 0.84
N SER A 262 -17.27 -2.39 0.09
CA SER A 262 -16.64 -3.63 0.60
C SER A 262 -17.55 -4.52 1.44
N MET A 263 -17.23 -5.81 1.50
CA MET A 263 -17.80 -6.76 2.45
C MET A 263 -17.25 -6.52 3.86
N LEU A 264 -15.97 -6.19 3.93
CA LEU A 264 -15.20 -5.96 5.14
C LEU A 264 -14.10 -4.94 4.84
N SER A 265 -14.10 -3.82 5.59
CA SER A 265 -12.97 -2.90 5.70
C SER A 265 -12.44 -2.90 7.11
N ARG A 266 -11.15 -3.10 7.28
CA ARG A 266 -10.45 -2.92 8.55
C ARG A 266 -9.24 -2.04 8.33
N TYR A 267 -9.21 -0.94 9.07
CA TYR A 267 -8.11 0.00 9.10
C TYR A 267 -7.49 0.00 10.49
N ARG A 268 -6.17 -0.25 10.57
CA ARG A 268 -5.37 -0.05 11.77
C ARG A 268 -4.42 1.12 11.51
N LEU A 269 -4.43 2.11 12.39
CA LEU A 269 -3.57 3.29 12.31
C LEU A 269 -2.73 3.33 13.58
N ASP A 270 -1.42 3.15 13.41
CA ASP A 270 -0.42 3.14 14.47
C ASP A 270 0.45 4.39 14.33
N TYR A 271 0.75 5.04 15.47
CA TYR A 271 1.51 6.29 15.53
C TYR A 271 2.68 6.15 16.50
N ASP A 272 3.89 6.37 16.00
CA ASP A 272 5.11 6.48 16.77
C ASP A 272 5.53 7.94 16.86
N LEU A 273 5.26 8.54 18.02
CA LEU A 273 5.61 9.92 18.34
C LEU A 273 7.07 9.97 18.80
N ASN A 274 7.99 10.05 17.85
CA ASN A 274 9.44 9.95 18.08
C ASN A 274 10.11 11.30 18.40
N GLY A 275 9.35 12.39 18.44
CA GLY A 275 9.83 13.74 18.77
C GLY A 275 8.92 14.47 19.74
N THR A 276 9.43 15.57 20.30
CA THR A 276 8.63 16.47 21.16
C THR A 276 7.80 17.43 20.32
N GLY A 277 6.65 17.87 20.82
CA GLY A 277 5.75 18.82 20.12
C GLY A 277 4.69 18.13 19.29
#